data_AF-A0A0W0S499-F1
#
_entry.id   AF-A0A0W0S499-F1
#
_cell.length_a   1.000
_cell.length_b   1.000
_cell.length_c   1.000
_cell.angle_alpha   90.00
_cell.angle_beta   90.00
_cell.angle_gamma   90.00
#
_symmetry.space_group_name_H-M   'P 1'
#
loop_
_entity.id
_entity.type
_entity.pdbx_description
1 polymer ?
#
loop_
_entity_poly.entity_id
_entity_poly.type
_entity_poly.pdbx_seq_one_letter_code
_entity_poly.pdbx_strand_id
1 'polypeptide(L)'
;MALLNDKKNDDLSNKLTISQSSVVPEPFFKRHDALFISSNISEKDVYKHYQTLQSTMIDRRNPNNPIKPLMLSKKVHAILHTGEIVDMLAATGITKENLSQVKDIKHIVPRELTVEAKWLDKDKEQANCGRDASVFGDLGILAISKEVSALNIPKMNASAVPETFLRKYGAELISLNQSFTLDDVEYEELKTLFLVEYIWDPAYIEEYVMNQFGGGGVFIETHPFPHVFTPLSPKCSGALTLGFDRADGYFDFASFEIPFGYTMKVRSNVIHSDAFFVGPYAIALTQTDRANSVLLKRDTIEREIERVFLTPVPK
;
A
#
# COMPACT_ATOMS: atom_id res chain seq x y z
N MET A 1 6.69 89.28 -4.03
CA MET A 1 8.07 88.98 -4.49
C MET A 1 7.99 87.68 -5.28
N ALA A 2 7.72 87.75 -6.59
CA ALA A 2 8.70 87.72 -7.69
C ALA A 2 9.26 86.28 -7.92
N LEU A 3 8.71 85.54 -8.91
CA LEU A 3 9.28 85.28 -10.28
C LEU A 3 10.18 84.01 -10.26
N LEU A 4 10.18 83.00 -11.16
CA LEU A 4 9.73 82.67 -12.53
C LEU A 4 9.54 81.12 -12.62
N ASN A 5 8.64 80.48 -13.41
CA ASN A 5 8.63 80.23 -14.88
C ASN A 5 9.97 79.63 -15.43
N ASP A 6 10.07 78.66 -16.35
CA ASP A 6 9.17 77.96 -17.29
C ASP A 6 10.00 76.82 -18.00
N LYS A 7 9.32 75.79 -18.54
CA LYS A 7 9.58 75.03 -19.80
C LYS A 7 10.84 74.15 -20.09
N LYS A 8 10.49 72.91 -20.52
CA LYS A 8 10.85 72.14 -21.75
C LYS A 8 12.32 71.77 -22.05
N ASN A 9 12.57 70.49 -22.33
CA ASN A 9 12.55 69.92 -23.69
C ASN A 9 12.81 68.39 -23.71
N ASP A 10 12.12 67.74 -24.66
CA ASP A 10 12.34 66.37 -25.15
C ASP A 10 13.75 66.18 -25.71
N ASP A 11 14.30 64.97 -25.62
CA ASP A 11 14.99 64.41 -26.79
C ASP A 11 14.89 62.89 -26.86
N LEU A 12 14.75 62.44 -28.10
CA LEU A 12 14.48 61.11 -28.58
C LEU A 12 15.72 60.20 -28.56
N SER A 13 15.41 58.92 -28.72
CA SER A 13 16.21 57.87 -29.37
C SER A 13 17.13 57.05 -28.46
N ASN A 14 16.69 55.82 -28.18
CA ASN A 14 17.51 54.69 -28.57
C ASN A 14 16.66 53.46 -28.90
N LYS A 15 16.84 53.02 -30.14
CA LYS A 15 16.36 51.77 -30.70
C LYS A 15 17.02 50.61 -29.95
N LEU A 16 16.23 49.67 -29.45
CA LEU A 16 16.70 48.31 -29.17
C LEU A 16 15.69 47.33 -29.75
N THR A 17 16.07 46.84 -30.92
CA THR A 17 15.54 45.69 -31.65
C THR A 17 15.41 44.51 -30.69
N ILE A 18 14.16 44.13 -30.37
CA ILE A 18 13.88 42.83 -29.73
C ILE A 18 13.92 41.78 -30.84
N SER A 19 15.03 41.06 -30.94
CA SER A 19 15.08 39.86 -31.77
C SER A 19 14.14 38.83 -31.16
N GLN A 20 13.12 38.42 -31.92
CA GLN A 20 12.38 37.20 -31.66
C GLN A 20 13.34 36.01 -31.82
N SER A 21 13.99 35.60 -30.73
CA SER A 21 14.50 34.25 -30.63
C SER A 21 13.37 33.38 -30.09
N SER A 22 12.85 32.53 -30.98
CA SER A 22 12.01 31.40 -30.64
C SER A 22 12.82 30.44 -29.77
N VAL A 23 12.85 30.70 -28.47
CA VAL A 23 13.25 29.71 -27.48
C VAL A 23 12.06 28.78 -27.31
N VAL A 24 12.14 27.63 -27.99
CA VAL A 24 11.33 26.46 -27.67
C VAL A 24 11.49 26.22 -26.17
N PRO A 25 10.43 26.13 -25.35
CA PRO A 25 10.59 25.81 -23.95
C PRO A 25 11.16 24.39 -23.88
N GLU A 26 12.42 24.28 -23.46
CA GLU A 26 12.98 23.00 -23.02
C GLU A 26 12.06 22.38 -21.97
N PRO A 27 11.86 21.05 -21.99
CA PRO A 27 11.01 20.39 -21.03
C PRO A 27 11.58 20.64 -19.63
N PHE A 28 10.70 21.15 -18.78
CA PHE A 28 10.97 21.56 -17.41
C PHE A 28 11.28 20.35 -16.52
N PHE A 29 12.41 19.68 -16.75
CA PHE A 29 12.94 18.64 -15.86
C PHE A 29 13.65 19.32 -14.68
N LYS A 30 12.87 19.84 -13.74
CA LYS A 30 13.36 20.07 -12.38
C LYS A 30 13.43 18.72 -11.66
N ARG A 31 14.63 18.34 -11.25
CA ARG A 31 14.92 17.16 -10.42
C ARG A 31 14.14 17.21 -9.10
N HIS A 32 13.03 16.50 -9.05
CA HIS A 32 12.48 15.83 -7.86
C HIS A 32 11.88 14.50 -8.34
N ASP A 33 12.53 13.40 -7.97
CA ASP A 33 12.10 11.99 -7.96
C ASP A 33 11.16 11.54 -9.09
N ALA A 34 11.78 11.06 -10.18
CA ALA A 34 11.04 10.51 -11.31
C ALA A 34 10.22 9.28 -10.87
N LEU A 35 8.90 9.41 -10.83
CA LEU A 35 7.98 8.29 -10.78
C LEU A 35 8.31 7.34 -11.95
N PHE A 36 8.66 6.10 -11.65
CA PHE A 36 8.83 5.10 -12.69
C PHE A 36 7.45 4.56 -13.06
N ILE A 37 6.91 5.03 -14.17
CA ILE A 37 5.56 4.70 -14.62
C ILE A 37 5.68 3.80 -15.84
N SER A 38 4.85 2.76 -15.88
CA SER A 38 4.78 1.85 -17.01
C SER A 38 4.31 2.57 -18.29
N SER A 39 4.90 2.23 -19.43
CA SER A 39 4.63 2.89 -20.72
C SER A 39 3.22 2.68 -21.27
N ASN A 40 2.44 1.77 -20.67
CA ASN A 40 1.02 1.55 -20.96
C ASN A 40 0.09 2.57 -20.29
N ILE A 41 0.59 3.41 -19.38
CA ILE A 41 -0.18 4.50 -18.78
C ILE A 41 0.08 5.78 -19.59
N SER A 42 -0.98 6.44 -20.04
CA SER A 42 -0.84 7.64 -20.87
C SER A 42 -0.27 8.81 -20.05
N GLU A 43 0.53 9.69 -20.68
CA GLU A 43 1.06 10.90 -20.01
C GLU A 43 -0.07 11.79 -19.46
N LYS A 44 -1.21 11.82 -20.14
CA LYS A 44 -2.40 12.56 -19.70
C LYS A 44 -2.93 12.01 -18.38
N ASP A 45 -3.00 10.69 -18.23
CA ASP A 45 -3.47 10.06 -16.99
C ASP A 45 -2.47 10.23 -15.86
N VAL A 46 -1.16 10.14 -16.16
CA VAL A 46 -0.11 10.47 -15.20
C VAL A 46 -0.28 11.89 -14.67
N TYR A 47 -0.43 12.88 -15.56
CA TYR A 47 -0.59 14.27 -15.14
C TYR A 47 -1.87 14.49 -14.33
N LYS A 48 -2.98 13.88 -14.76
CA LYS A 48 -4.27 13.94 -14.06
C LYS A 48 -4.17 13.41 -12.63
N HIS A 49 -3.39 12.35 -12.41
CA HIS A 49 -3.31 11.62 -11.15
C HIS A 49 -1.98 11.82 -10.40
N TYR A 50 -1.15 12.78 -10.82
CA TYR A 50 0.24 12.90 -10.36
C TYR A 50 0.39 12.98 -8.84
N GLN A 51 -0.43 13.80 -8.17
CA GLN A 51 -0.36 13.98 -6.72
C GLN A 51 -0.70 12.69 -5.96
N THR A 52 -1.75 11.98 -6.38
CA THR A 52 -2.15 10.71 -5.78
C THR A 52 -1.11 9.62 -6.06
N LEU A 53 -0.58 9.56 -7.29
CA LEU A 53 0.52 8.66 -7.62
C LEU A 53 1.72 8.92 -6.72
N GLN A 54 2.12 10.19 -6.55
CA GLN A 54 3.24 10.57 -5.70
C GLN A 54 3.01 10.18 -4.23
N SER A 55 1.79 10.34 -3.69
CA SER A 55 1.49 9.98 -2.31
C SER A 55 1.45 8.48 -2.05
N THR A 56 1.22 7.66 -3.07
CA THR A 56 1.33 6.19 -2.96
C THR A 56 2.77 5.69 -2.98
N MET A 57 3.74 6.53 -3.35
CA MET A 57 5.14 6.14 -3.36
C MET A 57 5.76 6.25 -1.97
N ILE A 58 6.56 5.26 -1.61
CA ILE A 58 7.19 5.19 -0.28
C ILE A 58 8.67 4.87 -0.38
N ASP A 59 9.42 5.38 0.59
CA ASP A 59 10.80 4.99 0.87
C ASP A 59 10.96 4.84 2.39
N ARG A 60 10.64 3.66 2.91
CA ARG A 60 10.79 3.32 4.33
C ARG A 60 12.20 2.81 4.57
N ARG A 61 12.99 3.59 5.31
CA ARG A 61 14.39 3.31 5.65
C ARG A 61 14.53 2.85 7.10
N ASN A 62 15.57 2.08 7.38
CA ASN A 62 15.90 1.69 8.75
C ASN A 62 16.10 2.96 9.62
N PRO A 63 15.33 3.14 10.72
CA PRO A 63 15.46 4.33 11.59
C PRO A 63 16.84 4.49 12.23
N ASN A 64 17.53 3.38 12.47
CA ASN A 64 18.88 3.33 13.05
C ASN A 64 19.99 3.38 11.99
N ASN A 65 19.66 3.16 10.72
CA ASN A 65 20.59 3.22 9.59
C ASN A 65 19.89 3.77 8.34
N PRO A 66 19.68 5.10 8.23
CA PRO A 66 18.83 5.70 7.20
C PRO A 66 19.28 5.49 5.75
N ILE A 67 20.50 5.01 5.51
CA ILE A 67 20.95 4.67 4.16
C ILE A 67 20.44 3.30 3.68
N LYS A 68 19.94 2.44 4.59
CA LYS A 68 19.39 1.13 4.26
C LYS A 68 17.88 1.24 4.01
N PRO A 69 17.40 1.14 2.75
CA PRO A 69 15.99 1.01 2.48
C PRO A 69 15.49 -0.36 2.95
N LEU A 70 14.28 -0.41 3.51
CA LEU A 70 13.63 -1.63 3.97
C LEU A 70 12.31 -1.90 3.25
N MET A 71 11.61 -0.86 2.80
CA MET A 71 10.49 -1.00 1.88
C MET A 71 10.46 0.17 0.90
N LEU A 72 10.40 -0.10 -0.40
CA LEU A 72 10.42 0.92 -1.44
C LEU A 72 9.28 0.69 -2.42
N SER A 73 8.65 1.77 -2.91
CA SER A 73 7.90 1.69 -4.16
C SER A 73 8.85 1.84 -5.34
N LYS A 74 8.65 1.04 -6.38
CA LYS A 74 9.53 1.04 -7.56
C LYS A 74 8.85 1.44 -8.84
N LYS A 75 7.59 1.04 -9.06
CA LYS A 75 6.92 1.19 -10.36
C LYS A 75 5.41 1.32 -10.20
N VAL A 76 4.79 2.18 -11.00
CA VAL A 76 3.34 2.15 -11.23
C VAL A 76 3.08 1.33 -12.48
N HIS A 77 2.41 0.18 -12.32
CA HIS A 77 2.18 -0.82 -13.38
C HIS A 77 0.94 -0.51 -14.22
N ALA A 78 -0.15 -0.13 -13.56
CA ALA A 78 -1.42 0.16 -14.20
C ALA A 78 -2.28 1.10 -13.35
N ILE A 79 -3.29 1.68 -13.99
CA ILE A 79 -4.44 2.30 -13.32
C ILE A 79 -5.60 1.33 -13.51
N LEU A 80 -6.21 0.90 -12.41
CA LEU A 80 -7.35 -0.01 -12.37
C LEU A 80 -8.60 0.76 -11.99
N HIS A 81 -9.74 0.33 -12.52
CA HIS A 81 -11.03 0.90 -12.18
C HIS A 81 -11.94 -0.13 -11.53
N THR A 82 -12.63 0.28 -10.48
CA THR A 82 -13.61 -0.57 -9.80
C THR A 82 -14.81 -0.83 -10.72
N GLY A 83 -15.44 -1.98 -10.58
CA GLY A 83 -16.52 -2.44 -11.47
C GLY A 83 -16.06 -2.92 -12.84
N GLU A 84 -14.78 -2.75 -13.20
CA GLU A 84 -14.23 -3.19 -14.49
C GLU A 84 -13.57 -4.58 -14.42
N ILE A 85 -13.43 -5.19 -15.59
CA ILE A 85 -12.69 -6.45 -15.75
C ILE A 85 -11.19 -6.15 -15.78
N VAL A 86 -10.45 -6.82 -14.91
CA VAL A 86 -9.00 -6.71 -14.78
C VAL A 86 -8.34 -7.98 -15.32
N ASP A 87 -7.35 -7.80 -16.19
CA ASP A 87 -6.36 -8.83 -16.56
C ASP A 87 -5.04 -8.49 -15.88
N MET A 88 -4.66 -9.30 -14.89
CA MET A 88 -3.45 -9.04 -14.11
C MET A 88 -2.16 -9.39 -14.83
N LEU A 89 -2.16 -10.26 -15.86
CA LEU A 89 -0.98 -10.45 -16.70
C LEU A 89 -0.71 -9.19 -17.50
N ALA A 90 -1.75 -8.63 -18.12
CA ALA A 90 -1.64 -7.38 -18.86
C ALA A 90 -1.27 -6.22 -17.93
N ALA A 91 -1.88 -6.12 -16.74
CA ALA A 91 -1.64 -5.03 -15.81
C ALA A 91 -0.21 -5.05 -15.23
N THR A 92 0.34 -6.22 -14.91
CA THR A 92 1.68 -6.35 -14.31
C THR A 92 2.81 -6.51 -15.32
N GLY A 93 2.51 -6.93 -16.55
CA GLY A 93 3.50 -7.30 -17.56
C GLY A 93 4.15 -8.66 -17.32
N ILE A 94 3.65 -9.48 -16.37
CA ILE A 94 4.07 -10.88 -16.22
C ILE A 94 3.62 -11.65 -17.46
N THR A 95 4.51 -12.45 -18.05
CA THR A 95 4.15 -13.26 -19.22
C THR A 95 3.72 -14.67 -18.81
N LYS A 96 2.91 -15.33 -19.66
CA LYS A 96 2.45 -16.70 -19.40
C LYS A 96 3.60 -17.69 -19.30
N GLU A 97 4.69 -17.44 -20.02
CA GLU A 97 5.91 -18.26 -19.99
C GLU A 97 6.65 -18.15 -18.66
N ASN A 98 6.45 -17.05 -17.91
CA ASN A 98 7.00 -16.92 -16.55
C ASN A 98 6.23 -17.75 -15.53
N LEU A 99 4.97 -18.11 -15.82
CA LEU A 99 4.14 -18.88 -14.91
C LEU A 99 4.60 -20.34 -14.89
N SER A 100 5.04 -20.81 -13.73
CA SER A 100 5.28 -22.23 -13.52
C SER A 100 3.95 -22.98 -13.56
N GLN A 101 3.95 -24.24 -14.04
CA GLN A 101 2.78 -25.10 -13.85
C GLN A 101 2.52 -25.31 -12.35
N VAL A 102 1.26 -25.13 -11.96
CA VAL A 102 0.78 -25.41 -10.61
C VAL A 102 1.01 -26.89 -10.34
N LYS A 103 1.87 -27.20 -9.36
CA LYS A 103 2.01 -28.57 -8.86
C LYS A 103 0.74 -28.94 -8.10
N ASP A 104 0.39 -30.22 -8.02
CA ASP A 104 -0.69 -30.67 -7.14
C ASP A 104 -0.41 -30.18 -5.70
N ILE A 105 -1.30 -29.33 -5.19
CA ILE A 105 -1.19 -28.80 -3.83
C ILE A 105 -2.06 -29.64 -2.92
N LYS A 106 -1.43 -30.23 -1.91
CA LYS A 106 -2.14 -30.95 -0.85
C LYS A 106 -2.98 -29.95 -0.05
N HIS A 107 -4.29 -30.16 -0.05
CA HIS A 107 -5.19 -29.39 0.79
C HIS A 107 -4.92 -29.64 2.27
N ILE A 108 -5.02 -28.57 3.07
CA ILE A 108 -4.83 -28.61 4.52
C ILE A 108 -6.13 -28.22 5.23
N VAL A 109 -6.24 -28.60 6.51
CA VAL A 109 -7.30 -28.09 7.39
C VAL A 109 -6.92 -26.66 7.78
N PRO A 110 -7.74 -25.65 7.46
CA PRO A 110 -7.43 -24.26 7.80
C PRO A 110 -7.37 -24.04 9.31
N ARG A 111 -6.58 -23.04 9.72
CA ARG A 111 -6.47 -22.59 11.11
C ARG A 111 -6.53 -21.08 11.19
N GLU A 112 -7.03 -20.58 12.30
CA GLU A 112 -7.13 -19.15 12.61
C GLU A 112 -6.80 -18.89 14.07
N LEU A 113 -6.45 -17.65 14.36
CA LEU A 113 -6.25 -17.14 15.72
C LEU A 113 -7.46 -16.28 16.09
N THR A 114 -8.14 -16.62 17.18
CA THR A 114 -9.12 -15.74 17.82
C THR A 114 -8.44 -15.00 18.97
N VAL A 115 -8.61 -13.68 19.04
CA VAL A 115 -8.03 -12.82 20.07
C VAL A 115 -9.04 -11.82 20.60
N GLU A 116 -9.06 -11.62 21.91
CA GLU A 116 -9.80 -10.53 22.55
C GLU A 116 -9.05 -9.20 22.32
N ALA A 117 -9.73 -8.22 21.73
CA ALA A 117 -9.13 -6.92 21.46
C ALA A 117 -10.16 -5.79 21.38
N LYS A 118 -9.69 -4.54 21.43
CA LYS A 118 -10.53 -3.34 21.23
C LYS A 118 -9.95 -2.48 20.12
N TRP A 119 -10.77 -2.16 19.11
CA TRP A 119 -10.40 -1.21 18.07
C TRP A 119 -10.60 0.23 18.56
N LEU A 120 -9.50 0.92 18.82
CA LEU A 120 -9.45 2.33 19.16
C LEU A 120 -8.98 3.07 17.91
N ASP A 121 -9.89 3.73 17.21
CA ASP A 121 -9.53 4.57 16.07
C ASP A 121 -8.60 5.72 16.50
N LYS A 122 -7.91 6.31 15.52
CA LYS A 122 -6.94 7.41 15.75
C LYS A 122 -7.55 8.61 16.49
N ASP A 123 -8.86 8.83 16.38
CA ASP A 123 -9.55 9.96 17.01
C ASP A 123 -9.88 9.67 18.49
N LYS A 124 -9.96 8.40 18.87
CA LYS A 124 -10.06 7.94 20.27
C LYS A 124 -8.71 7.85 20.94
N GLU A 125 -7.73 7.22 20.30
CA GLU A 125 -6.38 7.06 20.83
C GLU A 125 -5.37 6.90 19.69
N GLN A 126 -4.47 7.87 19.56
CA GLN A 126 -3.42 7.84 18.55
C GLN A 126 -2.24 6.99 19.01
N ALA A 127 -1.79 6.08 18.15
CA ALA A 127 -0.63 5.25 18.42
C ALA A 127 0.68 6.02 18.22
N ASN A 128 1.67 5.70 19.07
CA ASN A 128 3.03 6.18 18.89
C ASN A 128 3.75 5.36 17.82
N CYS A 129 4.30 6.03 16.80
CA CYS A 129 5.14 5.47 15.73
C CYS A 129 6.05 6.54 15.08
N GLY A 130 6.88 6.14 14.11
CA GLY A 130 7.59 7.07 13.23
C GLY A 130 6.65 7.76 12.24
N ARG A 131 7.11 8.88 11.65
CA ARG A 131 6.31 9.75 10.78
C ARG A 131 5.80 9.08 9.50
N ASP A 132 6.51 8.08 9.00
CA ASP A 132 6.23 7.48 7.68
C ASP A 132 5.62 6.06 7.80
N ALA A 133 5.06 5.74 8.98
CA ALA A 133 4.53 4.41 9.30
C ALA A 133 3.30 4.02 8.48
N SER A 134 2.55 4.99 7.96
CA SER A 134 1.30 4.78 7.21
C SER A 134 1.19 5.75 6.04
N VAL A 135 0.64 5.27 4.92
CA VAL A 135 0.29 6.10 3.75
C VAL A 135 -1.07 6.80 3.93
N PHE A 136 -1.86 6.39 4.91
CA PHE A 136 -3.20 6.92 5.23
C PHE A 136 -3.19 7.94 6.38
N GLY A 137 -2.01 8.29 6.91
CA GLY A 137 -1.86 9.25 8.01
C GLY A 137 -1.82 8.59 9.39
N ASP A 138 -2.42 9.26 10.38
CA ASP A 138 -2.31 8.85 11.78
C ASP A 138 -2.94 7.48 12.06
N LEU A 139 -2.31 6.73 12.96
CA LEU A 139 -2.70 5.37 13.33
C LEU A 139 -3.42 5.36 14.68
N GLY A 140 -4.49 4.55 14.77
CA GLY A 140 -5.10 4.19 16.04
C GLY A 140 -4.43 2.97 16.69
N ILE A 141 -5.11 2.34 17.64
CA ILE A 141 -4.62 1.19 18.39
C ILE A 141 -5.64 0.04 18.32
N LEU A 142 -5.19 -1.16 17.92
CA LEU A 142 -5.88 -2.39 18.26
C LEU A 142 -5.29 -2.87 19.61
N ALA A 143 -6.03 -2.61 20.69
CA ALA A 143 -5.61 -2.93 22.04
C ALA A 143 -5.86 -4.43 22.31
N ILE A 144 -4.79 -5.22 22.24
CA ILE A 144 -4.79 -6.67 22.47
C ILE A 144 -4.83 -6.95 23.97
N SER A 145 -5.73 -7.83 24.41
CA SER A 145 -5.85 -8.19 25.83
C SER A 145 -4.49 -8.54 26.45
N LYS A 146 -4.19 -7.96 27.62
CA LYS A 146 -2.90 -8.12 28.33
C LYS A 146 -2.59 -9.56 28.74
N GLU A 147 -3.59 -10.44 28.70
CA GLU A 147 -3.43 -11.89 28.96
C GLU A 147 -2.75 -12.62 27.79
N VAL A 148 -2.71 -11.99 26.62
CA VAL A 148 -2.02 -12.49 25.43
C VAL A 148 -0.54 -12.09 25.50
N SER A 149 0.36 -13.07 25.54
CA SER A 149 1.80 -12.82 25.59
C SER A 149 2.43 -12.49 24.22
N ALA A 150 1.83 -13.03 23.16
CA ALA A 150 2.19 -12.82 21.76
C ALA A 150 1.08 -13.34 20.84
N LEU A 151 0.93 -12.74 19.66
CA LEU A 151 0.02 -13.19 18.61
C LEU A 151 0.74 -14.17 17.69
N ASN A 152 0.31 -15.42 17.71
CA ASN A 152 0.81 -16.45 16.79
C ASN A 152 -0.26 -16.72 15.71
N ILE A 153 -0.19 -15.98 14.61
CA ILE A 153 -1.17 -16.06 13.53
C ILE A 153 -0.82 -17.25 12.63
N PRO A 154 -1.75 -18.20 12.38
CA PRO A 154 -1.50 -19.32 11.48
C PRO A 154 -1.23 -18.83 10.05
N LYS A 155 -0.12 -19.27 9.47
CA LYS A 155 0.28 -18.98 8.09
C LYS A 155 0.07 -20.20 7.21
N MET A 156 -0.68 -20.01 6.12
CA MET A 156 -1.07 -21.06 5.18
C MET A 156 -0.78 -20.63 3.75
N ASN A 157 -0.57 -21.59 2.84
CA ASN A 157 -0.61 -21.27 1.42
C ASN A 157 -2.07 -21.07 1.00
N ALA A 158 -2.39 -19.94 0.37
CA ALA A 158 -3.75 -19.60 -0.05
C ALA A 158 -4.41 -20.68 -0.94
N SER A 159 -3.61 -21.34 -1.79
CA SER A 159 -4.10 -22.41 -2.69
C SER A 159 -4.27 -23.77 -2.00
N ALA A 160 -3.78 -23.93 -0.77
CA ALA A 160 -3.93 -25.16 0.02
C ALA A 160 -5.18 -25.16 0.90
N VAL A 161 -5.86 -24.02 1.06
CA VAL A 161 -7.10 -23.92 1.85
C VAL A 161 -8.33 -23.93 0.94
N PRO A 162 -9.52 -24.36 1.43
CA PRO A 162 -10.75 -24.27 0.66
C PRO A 162 -11.10 -22.80 0.35
N GLU A 163 -11.63 -22.53 -0.84
CA GLU A 163 -12.07 -21.18 -1.20
C GLU A 163 -13.13 -20.61 -0.25
N THR A 164 -13.98 -21.46 0.33
CA THR A 164 -14.95 -21.05 1.35
C THR A 164 -14.29 -20.43 2.57
N PHE A 165 -13.08 -20.87 2.91
CA PHE A 165 -12.30 -20.30 4.02
C PHE A 165 -11.75 -18.92 3.65
N LEU A 166 -11.22 -18.73 2.42
CA LEU A 166 -10.81 -17.40 1.94
C LEU A 166 -12.01 -16.43 1.90
N ARG A 167 -13.17 -16.90 1.43
CA ARG A 167 -14.40 -16.09 1.39
C ARG A 167 -14.90 -15.65 2.76
N LYS A 168 -14.66 -16.44 3.83
CA LYS A 168 -14.93 -16.05 5.23
C LYS A 168 -14.23 -14.72 5.56
N TYR A 169 -13.01 -14.54 5.06
CA TYR A 169 -12.18 -13.35 5.24
C TYR A 169 -12.37 -12.31 4.12
N GLY A 170 -13.42 -12.43 3.30
CA GLY A 170 -13.67 -11.50 2.20
C GLY A 170 -12.58 -11.52 1.13
N ALA A 171 -11.90 -12.65 0.94
CA ALA A 171 -10.84 -12.80 -0.04
C ALA A 171 -11.11 -13.88 -1.08
N GLU A 172 -10.46 -13.74 -2.23
CA GLU A 172 -10.53 -14.66 -3.37
C GLU A 172 -9.15 -14.80 -4.00
N LEU A 173 -8.68 -16.04 -4.16
CA LEU A 173 -7.43 -16.33 -4.84
C LEU A 173 -7.71 -16.59 -6.32
N ILE A 174 -7.15 -15.76 -7.20
CA ILE A 174 -7.46 -15.76 -8.63
C ILE A 174 -6.18 -16.07 -9.41
N SER A 175 -6.26 -17.02 -10.34
CA SER A 175 -5.13 -17.33 -11.23
C SER A 175 -4.84 -16.14 -12.14
N LEU A 176 -3.57 -15.79 -12.35
CA LEU A 176 -3.22 -14.71 -13.30
C LEU A 176 -3.66 -15.02 -14.74
N ASN A 177 -3.92 -16.29 -15.08
CA ASN A 177 -4.49 -16.66 -16.38
C ASN A 177 -5.98 -16.35 -16.54
N GLN A 178 -6.63 -15.85 -15.48
CA GLN A 178 -8.05 -15.53 -15.46
C GLN A 178 -8.23 -14.04 -15.23
N SER A 179 -9.11 -13.42 -16.01
CA SER A 179 -9.61 -12.09 -15.72
C SER A 179 -10.70 -12.15 -14.65
N PHE A 180 -10.89 -11.06 -13.92
CA PHE A 180 -11.94 -10.94 -12.91
C PHE A 180 -12.49 -9.52 -12.85
N THR A 181 -13.68 -9.35 -12.31
CA THR A 181 -14.23 -8.03 -12.03
C THR A 181 -13.69 -7.53 -10.68
N LEU A 182 -13.08 -6.35 -10.69
CA LEU A 182 -12.73 -5.64 -9.47
C LEU A 182 -14.02 -5.10 -8.85
N ASP A 183 -14.20 -5.33 -7.55
CA ASP A 183 -15.46 -4.99 -6.89
C ASP A 183 -15.74 -3.48 -6.99
N ASP A 184 -16.97 -3.11 -7.30
CA ASP A 184 -17.36 -1.69 -7.41
C ASP A 184 -17.44 -1.02 -6.03
N VAL A 185 -17.37 0.31 -6.00
CA VAL A 185 -17.37 1.11 -4.76
C VAL A 185 -18.36 2.26 -4.85
N GLU A 186 -18.89 2.65 -3.69
CA GLU A 186 -19.90 3.71 -3.60
C GLU A 186 -19.32 5.11 -3.88
N TYR A 187 -18.08 5.35 -3.47
CA TYR A 187 -17.44 6.67 -3.53
C TYR A 187 -16.65 6.84 -4.82
N GLU A 188 -16.95 7.89 -5.58
CA GLU A 188 -16.34 8.15 -6.89
C GLU A 188 -14.82 8.34 -6.80
N GLU A 189 -14.34 8.98 -5.73
CA GLU A 189 -12.91 9.18 -5.47
C GLU A 189 -12.13 7.87 -5.26
N LEU A 190 -12.83 6.77 -4.97
CA LEU A 190 -12.25 5.44 -4.74
C LEU A 190 -12.33 4.51 -5.96
N LYS A 191 -12.96 4.96 -7.05
CA LYS A 191 -13.11 4.14 -8.27
C LYS A 191 -11.82 3.97 -9.07
N THR A 192 -10.79 4.76 -8.78
CA THR A 192 -9.49 4.69 -9.45
C THR A 192 -8.44 4.20 -8.47
N LEU A 193 -7.86 3.03 -8.76
CA LEU A 193 -6.77 2.44 -7.98
C LEU A 193 -5.48 2.39 -8.82
N PHE A 194 -4.35 2.61 -8.17
CA PHE A 194 -3.03 2.57 -8.77
C PHE A 194 -2.36 1.25 -8.39
N LEU A 195 -2.01 0.44 -9.38
CA LEU A 195 -1.28 -0.80 -9.18
C LEU A 195 0.21 -0.47 -9.05
N VAL A 196 0.71 -0.39 -7.82
CA VAL A 196 2.07 0.03 -7.48
C VAL A 196 2.88 -1.18 -7.03
N GLU A 197 4.11 -1.30 -7.53
CA GLU A 197 5.12 -2.25 -7.06
C GLU A 197 5.80 -1.73 -5.81
N TYR A 198 5.68 -2.51 -4.74
CA TYR A 198 6.40 -2.33 -3.49
C TYR A 198 7.37 -3.50 -3.29
N ILE A 199 8.55 -3.20 -2.77
CA ILE A 199 9.62 -4.17 -2.53
C ILE A 199 9.95 -4.15 -1.05
N TRP A 200 9.69 -5.27 -0.37
CA TRP A 200 10.05 -5.47 1.03
C TRP A 200 11.40 -6.19 1.17
N ASP A 201 12.28 -5.61 1.96
CA ASP A 201 13.48 -6.29 2.46
C ASP A 201 13.10 -7.33 3.52
N PRO A 202 13.77 -8.50 3.59
CA PRO A 202 13.51 -9.49 4.62
C PRO A 202 13.62 -8.97 6.05
N ALA A 203 14.43 -7.93 6.29
CA ALA A 203 14.59 -7.32 7.60
C ALA A 203 13.52 -6.25 7.92
N TYR A 204 12.59 -5.96 7.02
CA TYR A 204 11.59 -4.90 7.19
C TYR A 204 10.78 -5.04 8.48
N ILE A 205 10.31 -6.26 8.80
CA ILE A 205 9.56 -6.50 10.03
C ILE A 205 10.40 -6.14 11.27
N GLU A 206 11.61 -6.70 11.36
CA GLU A 206 12.43 -6.58 12.57
C GLU A 206 13.06 -5.18 12.71
N GLU A 207 13.53 -4.59 11.62
CA GLU A 207 14.30 -3.33 11.64
C GLU A 207 13.43 -2.08 11.47
N TYR A 208 12.23 -2.19 10.88
CA TYR A 208 11.31 -1.07 10.69
C TYR A 208 10.02 -1.25 11.48
N VAL A 209 9.22 -2.28 11.18
CA VAL A 209 7.86 -2.43 11.71
C VAL A 209 7.87 -2.52 13.23
N MET A 210 8.73 -3.36 13.79
CA MET A 210 8.84 -3.56 15.24
C MET A 210 9.69 -2.49 15.96
N ASN A 211 10.13 -1.45 15.25
CA ASN A 211 10.88 -0.34 15.82
C ASN A 211 9.92 0.83 16.14
N GLN A 212 9.97 1.34 17.38
CA GLN A 212 9.14 2.44 17.84
C GLN A 212 9.30 3.74 17.02
N PHE A 213 10.50 3.98 16.47
CA PHE A 213 10.79 5.13 15.59
C PHE A 213 10.58 4.82 14.11
N GLY A 214 10.26 3.57 13.78
CA GLY A 214 9.83 3.11 12.45
C GLY A 214 8.32 2.93 12.41
N GLY A 215 7.86 1.69 12.23
CA GLY A 215 6.44 1.37 12.14
C GLY A 215 5.69 1.41 13.47
N GLY A 216 6.37 1.31 14.61
CA GLY A 216 5.73 1.33 15.94
C GLY A 216 4.95 0.06 16.27
N GLY A 217 5.05 -0.99 15.46
CA GLY A 217 4.35 -2.27 15.61
C GLY A 217 3.75 -2.74 14.29
N VAL A 218 3.22 -3.96 14.28
CA VAL A 218 2.43 -4.46 13.16
C VAL A 218 1.16 -3.63 13.07
N PHE A 219 0.86 -3.10 11.89
CA PHE A 219 -0.42 -2.46 11.62
C PHE A 219 -1.41 -3.46 11.04
N ILE A 220 -2.68 -3.21 11.25
CA ILE A 220 -3.78 -3.74 10.44
C ILE A 220 -4.63 -2.56 9.99
N GLU A 221 -5.33 -2.72 8.88
CA GLU A 221 -6.14 -1.67 8.30
C GLU A 221 -7.41 -2.18 7.64
N THR A 222 -8.35 -1.26 7.45
CA THR A 222 -9.58 -1.46 6.71
C THR A 222 -9.97 -0.17 5.99
N HIS A 223 -10.52 -0.28 4.79
CA HIS A 223 -10.93 0.87 3.99
C HIS A 223 -12.03 0.49 2.98
N PRO A 224 -12.83 1.47 2.52
CA PRO A 224 -14.01 1.22 1.69
C PRO A 224 -13.72 1.04 0.19
N PHE A 225 -12.59 0.40 -0.15
CA PHE A 225 -12.24 0.04 -1.53
C PHE A 225 -11.52 -1.32 -1.56
N PRO A 226 -11.59 -2.09 -2.66
CA PRO A 226 -10.95 -3.40 -2.72
C PRO A 226 -9.44 -3.28 -2.93
N HIS A 227 -8.71 -4.31 -2.50
CA HIS A 227 -7.31 -4.49 -2.83
C HIS A 227 -7.11 -5.67 -3.77
N VAL A 228 -6.03 -5.61 -4.54
CA VAL A 228 -5.41 -6.80 -5.15
C VAL A 228 -3.95 -6.85 -4.75
N PHE A 229 -3.47 -8.04 -4.36
CA PHE A 229 -2.10 -8.29 -3.95
C PHE A 229 -1.48 -9.35 -4.85
N THR A 230 -0.44 -8.99 -5.60
CA THR A 230 0.14 -9.86 -6.64
C THR A 230 1.65 -10.00 -6.47
N PRO A 231 2.17 -11.19 -6.14
CA PRO A 231 3.61 -11.43 -6.16
C PRO A 231 4.16 -11.23 -7.57
N LEU A 232 5.23 -10.43 -7.71
CA LEU A 232 5.89 -10.17 -9.00
C LEU A 232 7.09 -11.10 -9.26
N SER A 233 7.40 -11.99 -8.32
CA SER A 233 8.50 -12.95 -8.44
C SER A 233 8.17 -14.27 -7.75
N PRO A 234 8.64 -15.42 -8.25
CA PRO A 234 8.56 -16.70 -7.54
C PRO A 234 9.41 -16.72 -6.25
N LYS A 235 10.26 -15.72 -6.03
CA LYS A 235 11.05 -15.55 -4.80
C LYS A 235 10.31 -14.78 -3.71
N CYS A 236 9.14 -14.21 -4.02
CA CYS A 236 8.33 -13.54 -3.01
C CYS A 236 7.92 -14.52 -1.92
N SER A 237 7.89 -14.04 -0.68
CA SER A 237 7.52 -14.82 0.49
C SER A 237 6.87 -13.92 1.53
N GLY A 238 6.62 -14.46 2.73
CA GLY A 238 5.75 -13.80 3.69
C GLY A 238 4.28 -14.08 3.38
N ALA A 239 3.38 -13.32 4.00
CA ALA A 239 1.94 -13.56 3.87
C ALA A 239 1.11 -12.31 4.10
N LEU A 240 -0.06 -12.27 3.45
CA LEU A 240 -1.11 -11.31 3.73
C LEU A 240 -1.90 -11.79 4.94
N THR A 241 -1.96 -11.00 6.00
CA THR A 241 -2.84 -11.29 7.13
C THR A 241 -4.21 -10.71 6.86
N LEU A 242 -5.26 -11.52 7.05
CA LEU A 242 -6.65 -11.10 6.96
C LEU A 242 -7.32 -11.32 8.30
N GLY A 243 -8.28 -10.47 8.62
CA GLY A 243 -9.07 -10.58 9.83
C GLY A 243 -10.51 -10.10 9.67
N PHE A 244 -11.31 -10.31 10.70
CA PHE A 244 -12.62 -9.71 10.85
C PHE A 244 -12.99 -9.56 12.32
N ASP A 245 -13.79 -8.54 12.63
CA ASP A 245 -14.40 -8.34 13.93
C ASP A 245 -15.61 -9.28 14.07
N ARG A 246 -15.65 -10.06 15.15
CA ARG A 246 -16.78 -10.98 15.44
C ARG A 246 -17.97 -10.27 16.09
N ALA A 247 -17.85 -8.97 16.38
CA ALA A 247 -18.83 -8.15 17.08
C ALA A 247 -19.14 -8.61 18.53
N ASP A 248 -18.29 -9.45 19.09
CA ASP A 248 -18.37 -9.98 20.47
C ASP A 248 -17.14 -9.59 21.32
N GLY A 249 -16.32 -8.64 20.83
CA GLY A 249 -15.05 -8.22 21.45
C GLY A 249 -13.85 -9.08 21.04
N TYR A 250 -14.05 -10.04 20.14
CA TYR A 250 -12.99 -10.88 19.58
C TYR A 250 -12.78 -10.62 18.10
N PHE A 251 -11.55 -10.84 17.65
CA PHE A 251 -11.13 -10.75 16.26
C PHE A 251 -10.52 -12.08 15.86
N ASP A 252 -10.85 -12.54 14.65
CA ASP A 252 -10.22 -13.71 14.06
C ASP A 252 -9.17 -13.27 13.03
N PHE A 253 -8.01 -13.91 13.01
CA PHE A 253 -6.92 -13.65 12.07
C PHE A 253 -6.36 -14.93 11.44
N ALA A 254 -6.04 -14.86 10.15
CA ALA A 254 -5.30 -15.88 9.43
C ALA A 254 -4.39 -15.23 8.39
N SER A 255 -3.22 -15.83 8.13
CA SER A 255 -2.26 -15.30 7.16
C SER A 255 -2.09 -16.23 5.96
N PHE A 256 -2.06 -15.66 4.77
CA PHE A 256 -2.05 -16.38 3.51
C PHE A 256 -0.83 -16.01 2.67
N GLU A 257 0.02 -17.00 2.40
CA GLU A 257 1.04 -16.90 1.36
C GLU A 257 0.33 -16.93 0.00
N ILE A 258 0.57 -15.90 -0.82
CA ILE A 258 0.02 -15.81 -2.17
C ILE A 258 1.03 -16.48 -3.11
N PRO A 259 0.69 -17.63 -3.73
CA PRO A 259 1.60 -18.28 -4.67
C PRO A 259 1.83 -17.40 -5.91
N PHE A 260 3.07 -17.39 -6.40
CA PHE A 260 3.37 -16.75 -7.68
C PHE A 260 2.54 -17.39 -8.81
N GLY A 261 2.01 -16.55 -9.71
CA GLY A 261 1.01 -16.96 -10.70
C GLY A 261 -0.43 -16.78 -10.25
N TYR A 262 -0.66 -16.19 -9.06
CA TYR A 262 -1.96 -15.80 -8.56
C TYR A 262 -1.96 -14.35 -8.08
N THR A 263 -3.16 -13.78 -7.98
CA THR A 263 -3.45 -12.56 -7.23
C THR A 263 -4.45 -12.88 -6.12
N MET A 264 -4.32 -12.21 -4.97
CA MET A 264 -5.36 -12.22 -3.95
C MET A 264 -6.21 -10.96 -4.11
N LYS A 265 -7.48 -11.13 -4.46
CA LYS A 265 -8.48 -10.05 -4.40
C LYS A 265 -9.07 -10.01 -3.00
N VAL A 266 -9.09 -8.83 -2.39
CA VAL A 266 -9.65 -8.57 -1.07
C VAL A 266 -10.75 -7.53 -1.19
N ARG A 267 -11.92 -7.82 -0.63
CA ARG A 267 -13.09 -6.93 -0.68
C ARG A 267 -12.87 -5.67 0.15
N SER A 268 -13.65 -4.63 -0.16
CA SER A 268 -13.77 -3.45 0.68
C SER A 268 -14.10 -3.81 2.14
N ASN A 269 -13.58 -3.02 3.06
CA ASN A 269 -13.78 -3.11 4.51
C ASN A 269 -13.27 -4.40 5.19
N VAL A 270 -12.50 -5.23 4.49
CA VAL A 270 -11.80 -6.36 5.11
C VAL A 270 -10.63 -5.84 5.94
N ILE A 271 -10.49 -6.35 7.16
CA ILE A 271 -9.30 -6.08 7.99
C ILE A 271 -8.13 -6.85 7.40
N HIS A 272 -7.01 -6.18 7.13
CA HIS A 272 -5.83 -6.84 6.57
C HIS A 272 -4.52 -6.17 6.97
N SER A 273 -3.41 -6.86 6.71
CA SER A 273 -2.05 -6.36 6.87
C SER A 273 -1.11 -7.05 5.89
N ASP A 274 -0.38 -6.25 5.13
CA ASP A 274 0.65 -6.68 4.18
C ASP A 274 2.08 -6.54 4.75
N ALA A 275 2.20 -6.18 6.05
CA ALA A 275 3.47 -5.87 6.70
C ALA A 275 4.51 -6.98 6.61
N PHE A 276 4.07 -8.24 6.51
CA PHE A 276 4.91 -9.43 6.51
C PHE A 276 5.38 -9.88 5.13
N PHE A 277 5.04 -9.17 4.05
CA PHE A 277 5.57 -9.50 2.73
C PHE A 277 7.09 -9.36 2.66
N VAL A 278 7.70 -10.15 1.77
CA VAL A 278 9.12 -10.11 1.44
C VAL A 278 9.28 -10.25 -0.06
N GLY A 279 10.01 -9.33 -0.69
CA GLY A 279 10.19 -9.25 -2.14
C GLY A 279 9.18 -8.32 -2.83
N PRO A 280 9.13 -8.34 -4.18
CA PRO A 280 8.30 -7.42 -4.95
C PRO A 280 6.83 -7.87 -5.07
N TYR A 281 5.89 -7.03 -4.64
CA TYR A 281 4.45 -7.22 -4.85
C TYR A 281 3.85 -6.01 -5.57
N ALA A 282 2.94 -6.25 -6.50
CA ALA A 282 2.06 -5.23 -7.04
C ALA A 282 0.77 -5.18 -6.21
N ILE A 283 0.45 -4.00 -5.70
CA ILE A 283 -0.73 -3.74 -4.87
C ILE A 283 -1.53 -2.62 -5.51
N ALA A 284 -2.84 -2.81 -5.69
CA ALA A 284 -3.72 -1.75 -6.16
C ALA A 284 -4.22 -0.95 -4.96
N LEU A 285 -3.93 0.35 -4.91
CA LEU A 285 -4.38 1.23 -3.82
C LEU A 285 -4.73 2.62 -4.33
N THR A 286 -5.37 3.41 -3.49
CA THR A 286 -5.57 4.84 -3.72
C THR A 286 -5.39 5.60 -2.42
N GLN A 287 -5.23 6.91 -2.48
CA GLN A 287 -5.18 7.73 -1.27
C GLN A 287 -6.60 8.04 -0.79
N THR A 288 -6.85 7.87 0.50
CA THR A 288 -8.12 8.25 1.12
C THR A 288 -7.91 8.56 2.60
N ASP A 289 -8.75 9.44 3.14
CA ASP A 289 -8.92 9.70 4.57
C ASP A 289 -9.93 8.74 5.22
N ARG A 290 -10.58 7.88 4.44
CA ARG A 290 -11.58 6.90 4.89
C ARG A 290 -10.96 5.59 5.36
N ALA A 291 -9.66 5.42 5.21
CA ALA A 291 -8.94 4.27 5.73
C ALA A 291 -8.82 4.39 7.25
N ASN A 292 -8.99 3.27 7.94
CA ASN A 292 -8.78 3.15 9.36
C ASN A 292 -7.68 2.12 9.60
N SER A 293 -6.52 2.62 10.00
CA SER A 293 -5.33 1.80 10.25
C SER A 293 -4.96 1.92 11.73
N VAL A 294 -4.63 0.80 12.34
CA VAL A 294 -4.31 0.71 13.77
C VAL A 294 -3.07 -0.14 14.00
N LEU A 295 -2.32 0.18 15.05
CA LEU A 295 -1.18 -0.63 15.50
C LEU A 295 -1.63 -1.66 16.53
N LEU A 296 -1.10 -2.88 16.41
CA LEU A 296 -1.29 -3.93 17.39
C LEU A 296 -0.43 -3.59 18.63
N LYS A 297 -1.11 -3.19 19.71
CA LYS A 297 -0.48 -2.82 20.99
C LYS A 297 -1.13 -3.59 22.12
N ARG A 298 -0.40 -3.79 23.21
CA ARG A 298 -0.96 -4.42 24.41
C ARG A 298 -1.96 -3.48 25.12
N ASP A 299 -3.00 -4.04 25.74
CA ASP A 299 -3.97 -3.32 26.56
C ASP A 299 -3.42 -2.99 27.96
N THR A 300 -2.36 -2.18 27.95
CA THR A 300 -1.64 -1.62 29.11
C THR A 300 -1.66 -0.09 29.03
N ILE A 301 -1.19 0.58 30.08
CA ILE A 301 -1.06 2.05 30.09
C ILE A 301 0.03 2.48 29.09
N GLU A 302 1.08 1.68 28.96
CA GLU A 302 2.27 1.99 28.16
C GLU A 302 2.10 1.66 26.68
N ARG A 303 1.08 0.89 26.29
CA ARG A 303 0.79 0.47 24.91
C ARG A 303 2.04 -0.11 24.22
N GLU A 304 2.69 -1.08 24.86
CA GLU A 304 3.88 -1.69 24.27
C GLU A 304 3.55 -2.35 22.92
N ILE A 305 4.55 -2.40 22.04
CA ILE A 305 4.43 -3.10 20.76
C ILE A 305 4.10 -4.58 21.01
N GLU A 306 2.99 -5.04 20.43
CA GLU A 306 2.62 -6.44 20.57
C GLU A 306 3.48 -7.32 19.66
N ARG A 307 3.92 -8.48 20.17
CA ARG A 307 4.76 -9.40 19.39
C ARG A 307 3.88 -10.24 18.50
N VAL A 308 4.13 -10.21 17.19
CA VAL A 308 3.36 -10.95 16.20
C VAL A 308 4.27 -11.90 15.43
N PHE A 309 3.87 -13.17 15.36
CA PHE A 309 4.57 -14.22 14.65
C PHE A 309 3.63 -14.90 13.67
N LEU A 310 4.14 -15.19 12.47
CA LEU A 310 3.45 -16.01 11.49
C LEU A 310 3.92 -17.46 11.59
N THR A 311 3.05 -18.35 12.09
CA THR A 311 3.41 -19.76 12.33
C THR A 311 2.89 -20.64 11.19
N PRO A 312 3.76 -21.29 10.40
CA PRO A 312 3.32 -22.18 9.32
C PRO A 312 2.41 -23.31 9.82
N VAL A 313 1.29 -23.52 9.15
CA VAL A 313 0.44 -24.71 9.38
C VAL A 313 1.06 -25.90 8.63
N PRO A 314 1.33 -27.04 9.30
CA PRO A 314 1.89 -28.22 8.66
C PRO A 314 1.02 -28.75 7.52
N LYS A 315 1.68 -29.26 6.47
CA LYS A 315 1.05 -29.87 5.28
C LYS A 315 0.54 -31.28 5.53
#